data_AF-S4RHB1-F1
#
_entry.id   AF-S4RHB1-F1
#
_cell.length_a   1.000
_cell.length_b   1.000
_cell.length_c   1.000
_cell.angle_alpha   90.00
_cell.angle_beta   90.00
_cell.angle_gamma   90.00
#
_symmetry.space_group_name_H-M   'P 1'
#
loop_
_entity.id
_entity.type
_entity.pdbx_description
1 polymer ?
#
loop_
_entity_poly.entity_id
_entity_poly.type
_entity_poly.pdbx_seq_one_letter_code
_entity_poly.pdbx_strand_id
1 'polypeptide(L)'
;VFQNLLFSTFTAWKVFFPLVRANPSGSYTFVTGGAGDRLLTAGTGFLTVGAASALAFSKVVREEYSDAACAINEVKINMGVVPPDRVCPGYVDHRAMGHALAAVVATHGGTGRFVCISSTEDVEAVQATGGA
;
A
#
# COMPACT_ATOMS: atom_id res chain seq x y z
N VAL A 1 -15.53 5.51 9.70
CA VAL A 1 -14.07 5.31 9.51
C VAL A 1 -13.70 3.83 9.47
N PHE A 2 -13.93 3.04 10.55
CA PHE A 2 -13.56 1.61 10.58
C PHE A 2 -14.14 0.78 9.43
N GLN A 3 -15.41 1.00 9.07
CA GLN A 3 -16.05 0.38 7.92
C GLN A 3 -15.24 0.56 6.62
N ASN A 4 -14.72 1.77 6.40
CA ASN A 4 -14.11 2.16 5.14
C ASN A 4 -12.61 1.92 5.08
N LEU A 5 -11.92 1.82 6.22
CA LEU A 5 -10.48 1.59 6.28
C LEU A 5 -10.13 0.16 6.66
N LEU A 6 -10.69 -0.35 7.76
CA LEU A 6 -10.36 -1.69 8.24
C LEU A 6 -11.24 -2.75 7.58
N PHE A 7 -12.56 -2.64 7.72
CA PHE A 7 -13.46 -3.72 7.29
C PHE A 7 -13.53 -3.87 5.77
N SER A 8 -13.42 -2.78 5.01
CA SER A 8 -13.25 -2.83 3.54
C SER A 8 -11.97 -3.59 3.16
N THR A 9 -10.84 -3.25 3.77
CA THR A 9 -9.53 -3.90 3.52
C THR A 9 -9.58 -5.38 3.90
N PHE A 10 -10.16 -5.70 5.07
CA PHE A 10 -10.39 -7.08 5.50
C PHE A 10 -11.28 -7.84 4.52
N THR A 11 -12.39 -7.24 4.09
CA THR A 11 -13.33 -7.87 3.16
C THR A 11 -12.67 -8.13 1.81
N ALA A 12 -11.94 -7.14 1.27
CA ALA A 12 -11.19 -7.27 0.02
C ALA A 12 -10.15 -8.40 0.13
N TRP A 13 -9.38 -8.44 1.22
CA TRP A 13 -8.42 -9.53 1.45
C TRP A 13 -9.11 -10.88 1.51
N LYS A 14 -10.16 -11.01 2.34
CA LYS A 14 -10.89 -12.27 2.52
C LYS A 14 -11.47 -12.82 1.21
N VAL A 15 -11.88 -11.94 0.29
CA VAL A 15 -12.49 -12.33 -0.99
C VAL A 15 -11.45 -12.59 -2.06
N PHE A 16 -10.44 -11.72 -2.22
CA PHE A 16 -9.53 -11.76 -3.37
C PHE A 16 -8.21 -12.48 -3.10
N PHE A 17 -7.69 -12.44 -1.87
CA PHE A 17 -6.44 -13.12 -1.53
C PHE A 17 -6.48 -14.64 -1.80
N PRO A 18 -7.57 -15.38 -1.47
CA PRO A 18 -7.66 -16.80 -1.81
C PRO A 18 -7.52 -17.12 -3.30
N LEU A 19 -7.87 -16.18 -4.18
CA LEU A 19 -7.79 -16.35 -5.63
C LEU A 19 -6.35 -16.25 -6.15
N VAL A 20 -5.46 -15.55 -5.43
CA VAL A 20 -4.08 -15.32 -5.85
C VAL A 20 -3.05 -16.09 -5.02
N ARG A 21 -3.37 -16.49 -3.78
CA ARG A 21 -2.39 -17.03 -2.80
C ARG A 21 -1.57 -18.22 -3.27
N ALA A 22 -2.12 -19.04 -4.16
CA ALA A 22 -1.48 -20.25 -4.69
C ALA A 22 -0.76 -20.02 -6.02
N ASN A 23 -0.82 -18.81 -6.59
CA ASN A 23 -0.19 -18.46 -7.85
C ASN A 23 1.20 -17.84 -7.59
N PRO A 24 2.31 -18.49 -7.98
CA PRO A 24 3.67 -17.96 -7.79
C PRO A 24 3.96 -16.63 -8.52
N SER A 25 3.20 -16.36 -9.60
CA SER A 25 3.25 -15.10 -10.35
C SER A 25 2.21 -14.09 -9.87
N GLY A 26 1.36 -14.47 -8.91
CA GLY A 26 0.34 -13.61 -8.34
C GLY A 26 0.93 -12.57 -7.39
N SER A 27 0.19 -11.49 -7.18
CA SER A 27 0.50 -10.46 -6.19
C SER A 27 -0.76 -10.00 -5.48
N TYR A 28 -0.66 -9.76 -4.17
CA TYR A 28 -1.66 -9.06 -3.38
C TYR A 28 -1.00 -7.87 -2.69
N THR A 29 -1.38 -6.65 -3.06
CA THR A 29 -0.74 -5.43 -2.57
C THR A 29 -1.70 -4.62 -1.70
N PHE A 30 -1.33 -4.41 -0.45
CA PHE A 30 -1.99 -3.45 0.43
C PHE A 30 -1.53 -2.04 0.07
N VAL A 31 -2.47 -1.10 -0.05
CA VAL A 31 -2.17 0.33 -0.14
C VAL A 31 -2.61 0.99 1.16
N THR A 32 -1.65 1.52 1.91
CA THR A 32 -1.86 2.13 3.22
C THR A 32 -1.32 3.56 3.22
N GLY A 33 -1.32 4.23 4.37
CA GLY A 33 -0.76 5.57 4.45
C GLY A 33 -0.40 6.03 5.85
N GLY A 34 0.34 7.14 5.92
CA GLY A 34 0.92 7.68 7.15
C GLY A 34 -0.10 8.20 8.17
N ALA A 35 -1.37 8.31 7.78
CA ALA A 35 -2.46 8.67 8.68
C ALA A 35 -2.55 7.71 9.88
N GLY A 36 -2.07 6.48 9.77
CA GLY A 36 -2.07 5.51 10.86
C GLY A 36 -0.93 5.68 11.88
N ASP A 37 0.12 6.45 11.58
CA ASP A 37 1.23 6.67 12.53
C ASP A 37 1.12 8.00 13.26
N ARG A 38 0.35 8.95 12.72
CA ARG A 38 0.28 10.32 13.24
C ARG A 38 -1.09 10.95 13.02
N LEU A 39 -1.42 11.92 13.85
CA LEU A 39 -2.57 12.79 13.62
C LEU A 39 -2.28 13.71 12.44
N LEU A 40 -3.15 13.70 11.42
CA LEU A 40 -2.99 14.59 10.26
C LEU A 40 -3.46 16.01 10.56
N THR A 41 -4.58 16.15 11.26
CA THR A 41 -5.17 17.45 11.63
C THR A 41 -6.05 17.27 12.87
N ALA A 42 -6.15 18.29 13.72
CA ALA A 42 -7.04 18.29 14.87
C ALA A 42 -8.48 17.90 14.45
N GLY A 43 -9.15 17.08 15.27
CA GLY A 43 -10.50 16.56 14.97
C GLY A 43 -10.55 15.31 14.08
N THR A 44 -9.43 14.88 13.50
CA THR A 44 -9.37 13.66 12.65
C THR A 44 -8.90 12.40 13.39
N GLY A 45 -8.89 12.38 14.73
CA GLY A 45 -8.31 11.27 15.50
C GLY A 45 -8.85 9.88 15.16
N PHE A 46 -10.15 9.76 14.89
CA PHE A 46 -10.73 8.47 14.47
C PHE A 46 -10.20 7.98 13.11
N LEU A 47 -9.82 8.89 12.20
CA LEU A 47 -9.14 8.55 10.95
C LEU A 47 -7.83 7.81 11.25
N THR A 48 -7.03 8.35 12.18
CA THR A 48 -5.78 7.74 12.61
C THR A 48 -6.01 6.35 13.19
N VAL A 49 -7.00 6.17 14.07
CA VAL A 49 -7.29 4.84 14.63
C VAL A 49 -7.70 3.84 13.54
N GLY A 50 -8.53 4.24 12.59
CA GLY A 50 -8.92 3.38 11.46
C GLY A 50 -7.76 3.04 10.53
N ALA A 51 -6.91 4.01 10.21
CA ALA A 51 -5.73 3.81 9.37
C ALA A 51 -4.67 2.94 10.07
N ALA A 52 -4.45 3.15 11.37
CA ALA A 52 -3.57 2.33 12.19
C ALA A 52 -4.05 0.87 12.25
N SER A 53 -5.36 0.66 12.32
CA SER A 53 -5.95 -0.68 12.28
C SER A 53 -5.69 -1.37 10.93
N ALA A 54 -5.80 -0.64 9.82
CA ALA A 54 -5.49 -1.18 8.49
C ALA A 54 -3.99 -1.50 8.31
N LEU A 55 -3.09 -0.66 8.84
CA LEU A 55 -1.63 -0.93 8.89
C LEU A 55 -1.30 -2.17 9.73
N ALA A 56 -1.94 -2.31 10.90
CA ALA A 56 -1.75 -3.49 11.74
C ALA A 56 -2.26 -4.75 11.02
N PHE A 57 -3.41 -4.65 10.35
CA PHE A 57 -3.97 -5.75 9.59
C PHE A 57 -3.07 -6.18 8.42
N SER A 58 -2.54 -5.24 7.61
CA SER A 58 -1.63 -5.57 6.51
C SER A 58 -0.35 -6.24 7.02
N LYS A 59 0.19 -5.78 8.16
CA LYS A 59 1.33 -6.41 8.81
C LYS A 59 1.04 -7.86 9.21
N VAL A 60 -0.06 -8.10 9.93
CA VAL A 60 -0.44 -9.46 10.36
C VAL A 60 -0.60 -10.39 9.17
N VAL A 61 -1.28 -9.97 8.10
CA VAL A 61 -1.44 -10.80 6.90
C VAL A 61 -0.09 -11.13 6.25
N ARG A 62 0.83 -10.16 6.15
CA ARG A 62 2.16 -10.41 5.57
C ARG A 62 3.00 -11.38 6.41
N GLU A 63 2.85 -11.36 7.73
CA GLU A 63 3.53 -12.28 8.65
C GLU A 63 2.91 -13.69 8.61
N GLU A 64 1.57 -13.77 8.72
CA GLU A 64 0.81 -15.02 8.76
C GLU A 64 0.90 -15.83 7.46
N TYR A 65 1.00 -15.14 6.31
CA TYR A 65 1.04 -15.77 4.98
C TYR A 65 2.39 -15.55 4.28
N SER A 66 3.47 -15.44 5.04
CA SER A 66 4.83 -15.28 4.51
C SER A 66 5.32 -16.47 3.68
N ASP A 67 4.64 -17.61 3.77
CA ASP A 67 4.86 -18.85 3.01
C ASP A 67 3.94 -18.98 1.78
N ALA A 68 3.06 -18.01 1.52
CA ALA A 68 2.21 -18.01 0.34
C ALA A 68 3.04 -17.98 -0.96
N ALA A 69 2.52 -18.61 -2.01
CA ALA A 69 3.21 -18.64 -3.30
C ALA A 69 3.24 -17.25 -3.96
N CYS A 70 2.16 -16.46 -3.78
CA CYS A 70 2.09 -15.10 -4.33
C CYS A 70 2.91 -14.10 -3.52
N ALA A 71 3.33 -13.00 -4.15
CA ALA A 71 3.91 -11.88 -3.44
C ALA A 71 2.85 -11.12 -2.62
N ILE A 72 3.09 -10.90 -1.32
CA ILE A 72 2.23 -10.09 -0.46
C ILE A 72 2.93 -8.77 -0.13
N ASN A 73 2.51 -7.69 -0.78
CA ASN A 73 3.17 -6.40 -0.71
C ASN A 73 2.39 -5.40 0.17
N GLU A 74 3.09 -4.38 0.64
CA GLU A 74 2.48 -3.17 1.19
C GLU A 74 3.18 -1.94 0.64
N VAL A 75 2.40 -1.01 0.09
CA VAL A 75 2.85 0.32 -0.31
C VAL A 75 2.19 1.35 0.59
N LYS A 76 2.99 1.94 1.47
CA LYS A 76 2.57 2.96 2.43
C LYS A 76 2.84 4.35 1.86
N ILE A 77 1.79 5.10 1.58
CA ILE A 77 1.89 6.43 0.97
C ILE A 77 1.71 7.50 2.05
N ASN A 78 2.77 8.25 2.33
CA ASN A 78 2.79 9.35 3.31
C ASN A 78 2.62 10.73 2.65
N MET A 79 2.27 10.74 1.37
CA MET A 79 2.11 11.92 0.53
C MET A 79 0.66 12.04 0.06
N GLY A 80 0.21 13.26 -0.24
CA GLY A 80 -1.00 13.44 -1.02
C GLY A 80 -0.78 12.98 -2.47
N VAL A 81 -1.81 12.43 -3.10
CA VAL A 81 -1.75 12.00 -4.51
C VAL A 81 -2.76 12.81 -5.31
N VAL A 82 -2.28 13.50 -6.33
CA VAL A 82 -3.06 14.52 -7.06
C VAL A 82 -2.82 14.46 -8.57
N PRO A 83 -3.71 15.05 -9.39
CA PRO A 83 -3.45 15.32 -10.80
C PRO A 83 -2.17 16.12 -11.05
N PRO A 84 -1.51 15.96 -12.22
CA PRO A 84 -0.25 16.64 -12.55
C PRO A 84 -0.29 18.17 -12.37
N ASP A 85 -1.43 18.81 -12.66
CA ASP A 85 -1.64 20.25 -12.54
C ASP A 85 -1.73 20.76 -11.09
N ARG A 86 -1.79 19.85 -10.11
CA ARG A 86 -1.92 20.17 -8.68
C ARG A 86 -0.74 19.72 -7.83
N VAL A 87 0.34 19.24 -8.46
CA VAL A 87 1.54 18.82 -7.75
C VAL A 87 2.15 20.02 -7.02
N CYS A 88 2.40 19.84 -5.73
CA CYS A 88 3.00 20.83 -4.85
C CYS A 88 3.72 20.11 -3.68
N PRO A 89 4.50 20.80 -2.83
CA PRO A 89 5.20 20.15 -1.72
C PRO A 89 4.25 19.31 -0.84
N GLY A 90 4.61 18.05 -0.58
CA GLY A 90 3.76 17.09 0.14
C GLY A 90 2.79 16.31 -0.75
N TYR A 91 2.77 16.57 -2.06
CA TYR A 91 1.91 15.91 -3.03
C TYR A 91 2.71 15.35 -4.22
N VAL A 92 2.26 14.21 -4.77
CA VAL A 92 2.87 13.56 -5.93
C VAL A 92 1.83 13.35 -7.04
N ASP A 93 2.30 13.31 -8.28
CA ASP A 93 1.48 13.00 -9.46
C ASP A 93 0.91 11.58 -9.37
N HIS A 94 -0.42 11.46 -9.50
CA HIS A 94 -1.11 10.17 -9.52
C HIS A 94 -0.62 9.23 -10.63
N ARG A 95 -0.11 9.75 -11.75
CA ARG A 95 0.43 8.92 -12.84
C ARG A 95 1.74 8.28 -12.42
N ALA A 96 2.66 9.08 -11.87
CA ALA A 96 3.91 8.58 -11.33
C ALA A 96 3.67 7.56 -10.20
N MET A 97 2.74 7.85 -9.29
CA MET A 97 2.34 6.90 -8.24
C MET A 97 1.76 5.61 -8.82
N GLY A 98 0.90 5.70 -9.85
CA GLY A 98 0.34 4.53 -10.54
C GLY A 98 1.42 3.65 -11.17
N HIS A 99 2.43 4.25 -11.80
CA HIS A 99 3.58 3.52 -12.34
C HIS A 99 4.42 2.87 -11.24
N ALA A 100 4.64 3.54 -10.10
CA ALA A 100 5.33 2.96 -8.96
C ALA A 100 4.56 1.76 -8.37
N LEU A 101 3.23 1.87 -8.23
CA LEU A 101 2.39 0.76 -7.79
C LEU A 101 2.44 -0.43 -8.76
N ALA A 102 2.40 -0.16 -10.06
CA ALA A 102 2.53 -1.21 -11.08
C ALA A 102 3.89 -1.93 -11.01
N ALA A 103 4.98 -1.19 -10.77
CA ALA A 103 6.31 -1.75 -10.57
C ALA A 103 6.38 -2.70 -9.35
N VAL A 104 5.71 -2.35 -8.24
CA VAL A 104 5.61 -3.24 -7.06
C VAL A 104 4.79 -4.49 -7.37
N VAL A 105 3.67 -4.35 -8.08
CA VAL A 105 2.80 -5.49 -8.46
C VAL A 105 3.47 -6.43 -9.44
N ALA A 106 4.31 -5.90 -10.34
CA ALA A 106 5.08 -6.69 -11.30
C ALA A 106 6.21 -7.50 -10.65
N THR A 107 6.53 -7.27 -9.37
CA THR A 107 7.51 -8.10 -8.65
C THR A 107 6.89 -9.48 -8.39
N HIS A 108 7.49 -10.53 -8.96
CA HIS A 108 7.06 -11.92 -8.81
C HIS A 108 7.98 -12.70 -7.84
N GLY A 109 7.51 -13.86 -7.33
CA GLY A 109 8.39 -14.82 -6.67
C GLY A 109 8.25 -14.96 -5.15
N GLY A 110 7.04 -14.86 -4.60
CA GLY A 110 6.73 -15.18 -3.18
C GLY A 110 7.31 -14.23 -2.12
N THR A 111 8.35 -13.45 -2.44
CA THR A 111 8.92 -12.47 -1.52
C THR A 111 8.15 -11.15 -1.60
N GLY A 112 7.33 -10.89 -0.58
CA GLY A 112 6.61 -9.63 -0.44
C GLY A 112 7.54 -8.43 -0.19
N ARG A 113 7.16 -7.25 -0.70
CA ARG A 113 7.85 -5.98 -0.48
C ARG A 113 7.06 -5.07 0.46
N PHE A 114 7.76 -4.40 1.36
CA PHE A 114 7.24 -3.25 2.09
C PHE A 114 7.93 -1.99 1.57
N VAL A 115 7.15 -1.05 1.03
CA VAL A 115 7.64 0.19 0.45
C VAL A 115 6.95 1.36 1.14
N CYS A 116 7.74 2.33 1.59
CA CYS A 116 7.24 3.58 2.17
C CYS A 116 7.57 4.72 1.22
N ILE A 117 6.56 5.46 0.76
CA ILE A 117 6.71 6.60 -0.14
C ILE A 117 6.42 7.87 0.65
N SER A 118 7.45 8.65 0.92
CA SER A 118 7.39 9.91 1.66
C SER A 118 7.93 11.10 0.86
N SER A 119 8.40 10.88 -0.37
CA SER A 119 8.84 11.93 -1.28
C SER A 119 8.65 11.55 -2.75
N THR A 120 8.94 12.48 -3.67
CA THR A 120 8.93 12.20 -5.11
C THR A 120 10.09 11.29 -5.51
N GLU A 121 11.25 11.44 -4.86
CA GLU A 121 12.42 10.58 -5.08
C GLU A 121 12.12 9.12 -4.72
N ASP A 122 11.32 8.88 -3.67
CA ASP A 122 10.87 7.52 -3.34
C ASP A 122 10.01 6.91 -4.47
N VAL A 123 9.16 7.72 -5.14
CA VAL A 123 8.35 7.25 -6.28
C VAL A 123 9.27 6.82 -7.43
N GLU A 124 10.26 7.65 -7.76
CA GLU A 124 11.24 7.37 -8.82
C GLU A 124 12.07 6.11 -8.50
N ALA A 125 12.53 5.97 -7.25
CA ALA A 125 13.30 4.81 -6.80
C ALA A 125 12.50 3.51 -6.92
N VAL A 126 11.22 3.54 -6.58
CA VAL A 126 10.33 2.37 -6.68
C VAL A 126 10.08 1.98 -8.14
N GLN A 127 9.90 2.95 -9.02
CA GLN A 127 9.78 2.70 -10.47
C GLN A 127 11.05 2.07 -11.03
N ALA A 128 12.22 2.58 -10.63
CA ALA A 128 13.51 2.05 -11.08
C ALA A 128 13.76 0.61 -10.60
N THR A 129 13.24 0.20 -9.43
CA THR A 129 13.40 -1.18 -8.93
C THR A 129 12.42 -2.18 -9.55
N GLY A 130 11.41 -1.76 -10.31
CA GLY A 130 10.48 -2.66 -11.01
C GLY A 130 10.83 -2.94 -12.47
N GLY A 131 11.99 -2.48 -12.94
CA GLY A 131 12.44 -2.60 -14.34
C GLY A 131 13.49 -3.67 -14.61
N ALA A 132 13.64 -4.68 -13.75
CA ALA A 132 14.60 -5.78 -13.92
C ALA A 132 13.90 -7.13 -14.11
#